data_AF-A0A1B8XSC5-F1
#
_entry.id   AF-A0A1B8XSC5-F1
#
_cell.length_a   1.000
_cell.length_b   1.000
_cell.length_c   1.000
_cell.angle_alpha   90.00
_cell.angle_beta   90.00
_cell.angle_gamma   90.00
#
_symmetry.space_group_name_H-M   'P 1'
#
loop_
_entity.id
_entity.type
_entity.pdbx_description
1 polymer ?
#
loop_
_entity_poly.entity_id
_entity_poly.type
_entity_poly.pdbx_seq_one_letter_code
_entity_poly.pdbx_strand_id
1 'polypeptide(L)'
;MFKGSMLGPIHDAFSQQLCPQFDRSVVQMETLLNSLPVTEPVDSVAALELSLVSPPLITEQNVDLLVRGQFVGLSQRWDVPYSPVEMDLPDAESRMLVLAVSQFSANSASYVHYKSGALRANITDDMVRRGGHGPA
;
A
#
# COMPACT_ATOMS: atom_id res chain seq x y z
N MET A 1 42.83 32.77 17.89
CA MET A 1 41.58 32.99 18.64
C MET A 1 40.53 31.92 18.35
N PHE A 2 40.08 31.73 17.10
CA PHE A 2 39.07 30.73 16.72
C PHE A 2 39.41 29.28 17.12
N LYS A 3 40.59 28.78 16.76
CA LYS A 3 41.02 27.38 17.00
C LYS A 3 41.32 27.03 18.46
N GLY A 4 41.38 28.02 19.35
CA GLY A 4 41.80 27.86 20.75
C GLY A 4 40.65 27.92 21.75
N SER A 5 39.84 28.97 21.71
CA SER A 5 38.84 29.23 22.77
C SER A 5 37.39 29.21 22.29
N MET A 6 37.16 29.23 20.96
CA MET A 6 35.81 29.34 20.39
C MET A 6 35.34 28.04 19.72
N LEU A 7 36.24 27.23 19.17
CA LEU A 7 35.88 26.02 18.43
C LEU A 7 35.12 24.99 19.29
N GLY A 8 35.58 24.73 20.52
CA GLY A 8 34.92 23.80 21.44
C GLY A 8 33.49 24.23 21.80
N PRO A 9 33.29 25.44 22.36
CA PRO A 9 31.95 25.94 22.68
C PRO A 9 31.00 25.99 21.48
N ILE A 10 31.50 26.31 20.28
CA ILE A 10 30.70 26.30 19.06
C ILE A 10 30.30 24.87 18.67
N HIS A 11 31.23 23.91 18.74
CA HIS A 11 30.95 22.50 18.47
C HIS A 11 29.92 21.93 19.44
N ASP A 12 30.04 22.26 20.73
CA ASP A 12 29.13 21.79 21.77
C ASP A 12 27.74 22.40 21.59
N ALA A 13 27.66 23.71 21.34
CA ALA A 13 26.40 24.38 21.05
C ALA A 13 25.73 23.84 19.78
N PHE A 14 26.52 23.55 18.74
CA PHE A 14 26.02 22.95 17.50
C PHE A 14 25.47 21.54 17.73
N SER A 15 26.23 20.68 18.43
CA SER A 15 25.81 19.31 18.74
C SER A 15 24.55 19.28 19.62
N GLN A 16 24.48 20.17 20.62
CA GLN A 16 23.30 20.34 21.48
C GLN A 16 22.06 20.79 20.72
N GLN A 17 22.22 21.50 19.60
CA GLN A 17 21.09 21.91 18.77
C GLN A 17 20.76 20.90 17.67
N LEU A 18 21.75 20.16 17.16
CA LEU A 18 21.56 19.26 16.03
C LEU A 18 20.74 18.02 16.41
N CYS A 19 21.09 17.33 17.51
CA CYS A 19 20.38 16.10 17.90
C CYS A 19 18.88 16.33 18.14
N PRO A 20 18.44 17.38 18.87
CA PRO A 20 17.00 17.64 19.04
C PRO A 20 16.26 17.94 17.74
N GLN A 21 16.92 18.53 16.73
CA GLN A 21 16.30 18.76 15.41
C GLN A 21 16.18 17.47 14.61
N PHE A 22 17.19 16.58 14.73
CA PHE A 22 17.13 15.25 14.14
C PHE A 22 15.99 14.44 14.76
N ASP A 23 15.89 14.40 16.09
CA ASP A 23 14.83 13.70 16.82
C ASP A 23 13.44 14.21 16.41
N ARG A 24 13.29 15.53 16.28
CA ARG A 24 12.04 16.13 15.79
C ARG A 24 11.71 15.66 14.37
N SER A 25 12.70 15.56 13.50
CA SER A 25 12.52 15.11 12.12
C SER A 25 12.11 13.64 12.06
N VAL A 26 12.69 12.79 12.93
CA VAL A 26 12.29 11.38 13.06
C VAL A 26 10.83 11.27 13.50
N VAL A 27 10.40 12.02 14.51
CA VAL A 27 9.01 12.03 14.99
C VAL A 27 8.04 12.51 13.89
N GLN A 28 8.44 13.50 13.09
CA GLN A 28 7.63 13.96 11.95
C GLN A 28 7.49 12.86 10.89
N MET A 29 8.58 12.16 10.58
CA MET A 29 8.56 11.04 9.63
C MET A 29 7.67 9.90 10.13
N GLU A 30 7.78 9.53 11.41
CA GLU A 30 6.92 8.54 12.04
C GLU A 30 5.44 8.93 11.97
N THR A 31 5.12 10.20 12.25
CA THR A 31 3.75 10.73 12.15
C THR A 31 3.20 10.58 10.73
N LEU A 32 4.02 10.89 9.71
CA LEU A 32 3.64 10.76 8.31
C LEU A 32 3.43 9.29 7.92
N LEU A 33 4.31 8.38 8.33
CA LEU A 33 4.16 6.95 8.06
C LEU A 33 2.92 6.37 8.75
N ASN A 34 2.63 6.80 9.98
CA ASN A 34 1.42 6.38 10.72
C ASN A 34 0.11 6.94 10.13
N SER A 35 0.19 7.96 9.27
CA SER A 35 -0.97 8.48 8.55
C SER A 35 -1.34 7.65 7.31
N LEU A 36 -0.47 6.72 6.90
CA LEU A 36 -0.78 5.82 5.79
C LEU A 36 -1.95 4.93 6.16
N PRO A 37 -2.88 4.71 5.22
CA PRO A 37 -4.08 4.00 5.54
C PRO A 37 -3.82 2.50 5.69
N VAL A 38 -4.39 1.93 6.74
CA VAL A 38 -4.35 0.48 6.99
C VAL A 38 -5.54 -0.25 6.36
N THR A 39 -6.59 0.48 5.99
CA THR A 39 -7.77 -0.03 5.31
C THR A 39 -8.40 1.07 4.47
N GLU A 40 -8.43 0.90 3.16
CA GLU A 40 -8.95 1.88 2.21
C GLU A 40 -10.21 1.38 1.51
N PRO A 41 -11.38 2.00 1.70
CA PRO A 41 -12.55 1.72 0.88
C PRO A 41 -12.26 1.96 -0.60
N VAL A 42 -12.57 0.97 -1.45
CA VAL A 42 -12.35 1.06 -2.91
C VAL A 42 -13.65 1.33 -3.67
N ASP A 43 -14.78 0.89 -3.12
CA ASP A 43 -16.13 1.04 -3.67
C ASP A 43 -17.19 0.89 -2.56
N SER A 44 -18.46 0.75 -2.93
CA SER A 44 -19.58 0.61 -1.98
C SER A 44 -19.65 -0.75 -1.28
N VAL A 45 -18.83 -1.71 -1.67
CA VAL A 45 -18.86 -3.11 -1.21
C VAL A 45 -17.57 -3.50 -0.48
N ALA A 46 -16.41 -3.07 -0.99
CA ALA A 46 -15.11 -3.57 -0.58
C ALA A 46 -14.16 -2.45 -0.08
N ALA A 47 -13.24 -2.86 0.79
CA ALA A 47 -12.06 -2.10 1.18
C ALA A 47 -10.80 -2.96 1.00
N LEU A 48 -9.68 -2.32 0.71
CA LEU A 48 -8.35 -2.94 0.63
C LEU A 48 -7.66 -2.81 1.99
N GLU A 49 -7.33 -3.94 2.61
CA GLU A 49 -6.54 -3.99 3.84
C GLU A 49 -5.04 -3.90 3.52
N LEU A 50 -4.41 -2.82 3.96
CA LEU A 50 -3.00 -2.47 3.72
C LEU A 50 -2.16 -2.54 5.01
N SER A 51 -2.67 -3.18 6.05
CA SER A 51 -1.94 -3.40 7.30
C SER A 51 -0.61 -4.12 7.03
N LEU A 52 0.46 -3.67 7.68
CA LEU A 52 1.76 -4.36 7.62
C LEU A 52 1.64 -5.75 8.27
N VAL A 53 2.17 -6.77 7.60
CA VAL A 53 2.21 -8.15 8.13
C VAL A 53 3.48 -8.43 8.93
N SER A 54 4.50 -7.59 8.76
CA SER A 54 5.76 -7.60 9.48
C SER A 54 6.35 -6.19 9.54
N PRO A 55 7.36 -5.94 10.39
CA PRO A 55 8.17 -4.72 10.26
C PRO A 55 8.76 -4.59 8.85
N PRO A 56 9.06 -3.35 8.39
CA PRO A 56 9.77 -3.11 7.13
C PRO A 56 11.09 -3.89 7.08
N LEU A 57 11.35 -4.56 5.97
CA LEU A 57 12.62 -5.25 5.74
C LEU A 57 13.59 -4.28 5.06
N ILE A 58 14.76 -4.08 5.67
CA ILE A 58 15.78 -3.17 5.14
C ILE A 58 16.94 -4.01 4.61
N THR A 59 17.24 -3.87 3.32
CA THR A 59 18.38 -4.51 2.66
C THR A 59 19.43 -3.48 2.28
N GLU A 60 20.52 -3.91 1.63
CA GLU A 60 21.52 -2.98 1.10
C GLU A 60 20.98 -2.13 -0.07
N GLN A 61 19.96 -2.64 -0.78
CA GLN A 61 19.46 -2.05 -2.02
C GLN A 61 18.08 -1.40 -1.86
N ASN A 62 17.25 -1.88 -0.94
CA ASN A 62 15.85 -1.48 -0.84
C ASN A 62 15.29 -1.54 0.60
N VAL A 63 14.06 -1.03 0.73
CA VAL A 63 13.22 -1.21 1.92
C VAL A 63 11.91 -1.82 1.45
N ASP A 64 11.62 -3.04 1.88
CA ASP A 64 10.41 -3.76 1.51
C ASP A 64 9.33 -3.59 2.58
N LEU A 65 8.15 -3.18 2.12
CA LEU A 65 6.95 -3.04 2.95
C LEU A 65 5.96 -4.15 2.61
N LEU A 66 5.92 -5.18 3.47
CA LEU A 66 4.99 -6.29 3.31
C LEU A 66 3.62 -5.93 3.90
N VAL A 67 2.64 -5.74 3.02
CA VAL A 67 1.25 -5.42 3.38
C VAL A 67 0.33 -6.63 3.15
N ARG A 68 -0.78 -6.69 3.87
CA ARG A 68 -1.75 -7.79 3.75
C ARG A 68 -2.35 -7.90 2.34
N GLY A 69 -2.65 -6.76 1.71
CA GLY A 69 -3.13 -6.69 0.32
C GLY A 69 -4.44 -7.46 0.06
N GLN A 70 -5.30 -7.59 1.06
CA GLN A 70 -6.55 -8.37 0.99
C GLN A 70 -7.75 -7.44 0.83
N PHE A 71 -8.64 -7.73 -0.10
CA PHE A 71 -9.95 -7.06 -0.14
C PHE A 71 -10.90 -7.69 0.88
N VAL A 72 -11.54 -6.85 1.67
CA VAL A 72 -12.52 -7.20 2.71
C VAL A 72 -13.85 -6.50 2.45
N GLY A 73 -14.96 -7.12 2.84
CA GLY A 73 -16.28 -6.49 2.71
C GLY A 73 -16.51 -5.41 3.75
N LEU A 74 -17.12 -4.28 3.35
CA LEU A 74 -17.45 -3.17 4.23
C LEU A 74 -18.56 -3.53 5.24
N SER A 75 -19.59 -4.25 4.81
CA SER A 75 -20.73 -4.62 5.65
C SER A 75 -20.57 -5.97 6.36
N GLN A 76 -19.80 -6.88 5.77
CA GLN A 76 -19.56 -8.21 6.31
C GLN A 76 -18.17 -8.69 5.91
N ARG A 77 -17.43 -9.25 6.86
CA ARG A 77 -16.17 -9.96 6.58
C ARG A 77 -16.48 -11.39 6.20
N TRP A 78 -15.89 -11.85 5.10
CA TRP A 78 -15.90 -13.24 4.68
C TRP A 78 -14.47 -13.75 4.70
N ASP A 79 -14.25 -14.89 5.36
CA ASP A 79 -12.95 -15.53 5.34
C ASP A 79 -12.66 -16.03 3.94
N VAL A 80 -11.48 -15.66 3.45
CA VAL A 80 -10.98 -16.07 2.15
C VAL A 80 -10.47 -17.51 2.29
N PRO A 81 -10.96 -18.49 1.50
CA PRO A 81 -10.65 -19.90 1.70
C PRO A 81 -9.29 -20.34 1.12
N TYR A 82 -8.37 -19.41 0.88
CA TYR A 82 -7.05 -19.67 0.29
C TYR A 82 -6.02 -18.68 0.84
N SER A 83 -4.73 -19.06 0.76
CA SER A 83 -3.61 -18.28 1.29
C SER A 83 -2.84 -17.57 0.17
N PRO A 84 -2.16 -16.45 0.48
CA PRO A 84 -1.22 -15.84 -0.44
C PRO A 84 -0.04 -16.78 -0.71
N VAL A 85 0.53 -16.66 -1.91
CA VAL A 85 1.78 -17.33 -2.32
C VAL A 85 2.88 -16.27 -2.31
N GLU A 86 4.09 -16.69 -1.99
CA GLU A 86 5.27 -15.83 -2.08
C GLU A 86 5.44 -15.27 -3.48
N MET A 87 5.93 -14.03 -3.56
CA MET A 87 6.19 -13.34 -4.81
C MET A 87 7.54 -12.65 -4.70
N ASP A 88 8.35 -12.80 -5.74
CA ASP A 88 9.61 -12.07 -5.85
C ASP A 88 9.35 -10.70 -6.49
N LEU A 89 9.98 -9.68 -5.91
CA LEU A 89 10.03 -8.35 -6.50
C LEU A 89 11.22 -8.30 -7.47
N PRO A 90 11.07 -7.68 -8.65
CA PRO A 90 12.19 -7.48 -9.56
C PRO A 90 13.18 -6.47 -8.98
N ASP A 91 14.47 -6.64 -9.27
CA ASP A 91 15.48 -5.63 -8.98
C ASP A 91 15.11 -4.32 -9.68
N ALA A 92 15.06 -3.25 -8.90
CA ALA A 92 14.49 -1.98 -9.33
C ALA A 92 15.48 -0.83 -9.18
N GLU A 93 16.73 -1.03 -9.62
CA GLU A 93 17.81 -0.03 -9.50
C GLU A 93 17.48 1.35 -10.13
N SER A 94 16.43 1.45 -10.95
CA SER A 94 16.00 2.70 -11.60
C SER A 94 14.63 3.22 -11.17
N ARG A 95 13.99 2.65 -10.14
CA ARG A 95 12.64 3.07 -9.66
C ARG A 95 12.67 3.43 -8.18
N MET A 96 12.00 4.53 -7.83
CA MET A 96 11.82 4.93 -6.42
C MET A 96 10.83 4.04 -5.66
N LEU A 97 9.91 3.38 -6.38
CA LEU A 97 8.87 2.54 -5.80
C LEU A 97 8.50 1.41 -6.77
N VAL A 98 8.39 0.20 -6.26
CA VAL A 98 7.86 -0.97 -6.95
C VAL A 98 6.70 -1.51 -6.15
N LEU A 99 5.59 -1.80 -6.82
CA LEU A 99 4.43 -2.43 -6.21
C LEU A 99 4.23 -3.82 -6.85
N ALA A 100 4.23 -4.86 -6.02
CA ALA A 100 3.78 -6.19 -6.42
C ALA A 100 2.35 -6.42 -5.92
N VAL A 101 1.48 -6.85 -6.83
CA VAL A 101 0.08 -7.18 -6.52
C VAL A 101 -0.12 -8.67 -6.79
N SER A 102 -0.53 -9.40 -5.76
CA SER A 102 -0.66 -10.86 -5.84
C SER A 102 -1.95 -11.30 -6.50
N GLN A 103 -1.95 -12.53 -7.03
CA GLN A 103 -3.18 -13.22 -7.41
C GLN A 103 -4.15 -13.35 -6.23
N PHE A 104 -3.62 -13.51 -5.01
CA PHE A 104 -4.45 -13.53 -3.80
C PHE A 104 -5.25 -12.23 -3.63
N SER A 105 -4.64 -11.07 -3.87
CA SER A 105 -5.31 -9.77 -3.84
C SER A 105 -6.46 -9.71 -4.85
N ALA A 106 -6.20 -10.08 -6.11
CA ALA A 106 -7.23 -10.10 -7.17
C ALA A 106 -8.37 -11.10 -6.89
N ASN A 107 -8.04 -12.28 -6.37
CA ASN A 107 -9.02 -13.29 -6.00
C ASN A 107 -9.87 -12.82 -4.83
N SER A 108 -9.28 -12.16 -3.82
CA SER A 108 -10.01 -11.67 -2.65
C SER A 108 -11.00 -10.57 -3.04
N ALA A 109 -10.63 -9.68 -3.97
CA ALA A 109 -11.52 -8.68 -4.54
C ALA A 109 -12.74 -9.35 -5.20
N SER A 110 -12.48 -10.34 -6.06
CA SER A 110 -13.51 -11.09 -6.76
C SER A 110 -14.43 -11.84 -5.79
N TYR A 111 -13.87 -12.41 -4.73
CA TYR A 111 -14.62 -13.16 -3.72
C TYR A 111 -15.57 -12.26 -2.93
N VAL A 112 -15.11 -11.11 -2.44
CA VAL A 112 -15.95 -10.14 -1.73
C VAL A 112 -17.10 -9.64 -2.61
N HIS A 113 -16.80 -9.28 -3.87
CA HIS A 113 -17.81 -8.85 -4.82
C HIS A 113 -18.83 -9.95 -5.16
N TYR A 114 -18.37 -11.19 -5.33
CA TYR A 114 -19.27 -12.33 -5.52
C TYR A 114 -20.19 -12.55 -4.32
N LYS A 115 -19.61 -12.57 -3.10
CA LYS A 115 -20.35 -12.84 -1.84
C LYS A 115 -21.35 -11.75 -1.50
N SER A 116 -21.06 -10.50 -1.85
CA SER A 116 -22.00 -9.38 -1.69
C SER A 116 -23.18 -9.42 -2.68
N GLY A 117 -23.09 -10.22 -3.75
CA GLY A 117 -24.07 -10.23 -4.83
C GLY A 117 -23.90 -9.09 -5.84
N ALA A 118 -22.84 -8.28 -5.75
CA ALA A 118 -22.54 -7.22 -6.70
C ALA A 118 -22.20 -7.75 -8.11
N LEU A 119 -21.65 -8.96 -8.21
CA LEU A 119 -21.38 -9.62 -9.51
C LEU A 119 -22.65 -10.27 -10.07
N ARG A 120 -23.63 -9.45 -10.46
CA ARG A 120 -24.86 -9.88 -11.12
C ARG A 120 -25.20 -8.95 -12.27
N ALA A 121 -25.60 -9.53 -13.40
CA ALA A 121 -26.09 -8.80 -14.55
C ALA A 121 -27.39 -9.44 -15.04
N ASN A 122 -28.36 -8.60 -15.43
CA ASN A 122 -29.56 -9.05 -16.13
C ASN A 122 -29.41 -8.65 -17.60
N ILE A 123 -29.37 -9.64 -18.50
CA ILE A 123 -29.16 -9.44 -19.93
C ILE A 123 -30.49 -9.64 -20.64
N THR A 124 -30.96 -8.61 -21.35
CA THR A 124 -32.21 -8.61 -22.12
C THR A 124 -31.94 -8.55 -23.63
N ASP A 125 -32.92 -8.93 -24.45
CA ASP A 125 -32.76 -9.04 -25.92
C ASP A 125 -32.32 -7.72 -26.58
N ASP A 126 -32.75 -6.58 -26.04
CA ASP A 126 -32.37 -5.24 -26.49
C ASP A 126 -30.89 -4.90 -26.27
N MET A 127 -30.20 -5.61 -25.37
CA MET A 127 -28.76 -5.46 -25.13
C MET A 127 -27.91 -6.23 -26.15
N VAL A 128 -28.50 -7.17 -26.90
CA VAL A 128 -27.79 -7.97 -27.90
C VAL A 128 -27.84 -7.23 -29.24
N ARG A 129 -26.70 -6.67 -29.68
CA ARG A 129 -26.62 -6.07 -31.03
C ARG A 129 -26.97 -7.13 -32.07
N ARG A 130 -28.12 -6.96 -32.71
CA ARG A 130 -28.45 -7.72 -33.91
C ARG A 130 -27.44 -7.34 -34.99
N GLY A 131 -26.65 -8.30 -35.44
CA GLY A 131 -25.69 -8.11 -36.53
C GLY A 131 -26.38 -7.42 -37.70
N GLY A 132 -25.79 -6.34 -38.20
CA GLY A 132 -26.38 -5.51 -39.25
C GLY A 132 -26.71 -6.34 -40.48
N HIS A 133 -28.00 -6.56 -40.73
CA HIS A 133 -28.49 -6.96 -42.02
C HIS A 133 -28.46 -5.70 -42.90
N GLY A 134 -27.40 -5.53 -43.67
CA GLY A 134 -27.38 -4.56 -44.76
C GLY A 134 -28.51 -4.91 -45.73
N PRO A 135 -29.26 -3.93 -46.26
CA PRO A 135 -30.34 -4.20 -47.21
C PRO A 135 -29.77 -4.86 -48.47
N ALA A 136 -30.44 -5.95 -48.88
CA ALA A 136 -30.22 -6.64 -50.15
C ALA A 136 -30.59 -5.77 -51.36
#